data_AF-A0A953R0K0-F1
#
_entry.id   AF-A0A953R0K0-F1
#
_cell.length_a   1.000
_cell.length_b   1.000
_cell.length_c   1.000
_cell.angle_alpha   90.00
_cell.angle_beta   90.00
_cell.angle_gamma   90.00
#
_symmetry.space_group_name_H-M   'P 1'
#
loop_
_entity.id
_entity.type
_entity.pdbx_description
1 polymer ?
#
loop_
_entity_poly.entity_id
_entity_poly.type
_entity_poly.pdbx_seq_one_letter_code
_entity_poly.pdbx_strand_id
1 'polypeptide(L)'
;MEKAREKVDAFICLEALADKEVAAVLSRSHVAGKTIVAMDTDSGTLEWIEKGVIAATVAQKPFTMGFIGLKLLDELRHHPPSRLSANWAEDPFSHIPRFVDTGVTVVDKSTVALTPVVGIAPQALDVGTSNPASATFERVPLRNAWNEEGGRKRWPRDGEVSGNARGHRFCW
;
A
#
# COMPACT_ATOMS: atom_id res chain seq x y z
N MET A 1 19.71 27.27 -30.19
CA MET A 1 19.95 25.81 -30.30
C MET A 1 18.91 25.14 -29.41
N GLU A 2 17.76 24.78 -29.97
CA GLU A 2 16.72 24.05 -29.24
C GLU A 2 17.27 22.66 -28.92
N LYS A 3 17.38 22.34 -27.63
CA LYS A 3 17.91 21.06 -27.17
C LYS A 3 16.94 19.99 -27.63
N ALA A 4 17.32 19.18 -28.62
CA ALA A 4 16.50 18.07 -29.10
C ALA A 4 16.06 17.25 -27.88
N ARG A 5 14.74 17.13 -27.69
CA ARG A 5 14.17 16.38 -26.57
C ARG A 5 14.67 14.94 -26.64
N GLU A 6 15.23 14.45 -25.55
CA GLU A 6 15.63 13.04 -25.43
C GLU A 6 14.43 12.14 -25.72
N LYS A 7 14.69 11.10 -26.51
CA LYS A 7 13.71 10.08 -26.83
C LYS A 7 13.47 9.25 -25.56
N VAL A 8 12.31 9.43 -24.94
CA VAL A 8 11.86 8.59 -23.82
C VAL A 8 11.40 7.26 -24.37
N ASP A 9 11.92 6.13 -23.88
CA ASP A 9 11.51 4.79 -24.34
C ASP A 9 10.52 4.11 -23.37
N ALA A 10 10.53 4.48 -22.09
CA ALA A 10 9.63 3.90 -21.09
C ALA A 10 9.23 4.90 -20.00
N PHE A 11 8.09 4.63 -19.36
CA PHE A 11 7.57 5.32 -18.19
C PHE A 11 7.44 4.34 -17.03
N ILE A 12 7.97 4.72 -15.86
CA ILE A 12 7.79 3.99 -14.61
C ILE A 12 6.95 4.87 -13.69
N CYS A 13 5.81 4.35 -13.27
CA CYS A 13 4.86 5.05 -12.42
C CYS A 13 4.85 4.33 -11.07
N LEU A 14 5.22 5.06 -10.01
CA LEU A 14 5.40 4.54 -8.64
C LEU A 14 4.25 4.97 -7.72
N GLU A 15 3.09 5.25 -8.29
CA GLU A 15 1.90 5.72 -7.59
C GLU A 15 0.66 5.15 -8.28
N ALA A 16 -0.28 4.62 -7.48
CA ALA A 16 -1.40 3.81 -7.93
C ALA A 16 -2.37 4.48 -8.93
N LEU A 17 -2.43 5.80 -8.97
CA LEU A 17 -3.40 6.57 -9.76
C LEU A 17 -2.76 7.28 -10.96
N ALA A 18 -1.44 7.47 -10.96
CA ALA A 18 -0.70 8.11 -12.04
C ALA A 18 -0.67 7.26 -13.31
N ASP A 19 -0.64 5.93 -13.16
CA ASP A 19 -0.47 4.97 -14.27
C ASP A 19 -1.50 5.16 -15.38
N LYS A 20 -2.79 5.24 -14.99
CA LYS A 20 -3.92 5.36 -15.91
C LYS A 20 -3.92 6.69 -16.65
N GLU A 21 -3.43 7.76 -16.02
CA GLU A 21 -3.35 9.07 -16.65
C GLU A 21 -2.24 9.10 -17.71
N VAL A 22 -1.09 8.48 -17.40
CA VAL A 22 0.01 8.32 -18.37
C VAL A 22 -0.45 7.47 -19.55
N ALA A 23 -1.10 6.34 -19.29
CA ALA A 23 -1.67 5.48 -20.33
C ALA A 23 -2.71 6.22 -21.18
N ALA A 24 -3.60 6.99 -20.56
CA ALA A 24 -4.63 7.75 -21.25
C ALA A 24 -4.05 8.87 -22.12
N VAL A 25 -3.04 9.61 -21.65
CA VAL A 25 -2.38 10.66 -22.44
C VAL A 25 -1.64 10.07 -23.65
N LEU A 26 -0.92 8.97 -23.46
CA LEU A 26 -0.18 8.31 -24.56
C LEU A 26 -1.15 7.74 -25.60
N SER A 27 -2.25 7.13 -25.16
CA SER A 27 -3.30 6.62 -26.03
C SER A 27 -3.98 7.73 -26.83
N ARG A 28 -4.39 8.84 -26.19
CA ARG A 28 -5.00 10.01 -26.88
C ARG A 28 -4.05 10.70 -27.86
N SER A 29 -2.76 10.71 -27.55
CA SER A 29 -1.73 11.33 -28.39
C SER A 29 -1.23 10.41 -29.51
N HIS A 30 -1.77 9.19 -29.62
CA HIS A 30 -1.36 8.17 -30.59
C HIS A 30 0.14 7.84 -30.51
N VAL A 31 0.74 7.95 -29.32
CA VAL A 31 2.15 7.66 -29.08
C VAL A 31 2.31 6.17 -28.82
N ALA A 32 2.78 5.43 -29.83
CA ALA A 32 3.04 4.00 -29.74
C ALA A 32 4.52 3.69 -29.45
N GLY A 33 4.80 2.44 -29.06
CA GLY A 33 6.17 1.95 -28.84
C GLY A 33 6.84 2.49 -27.57
N LYS A 34 6.04 2.85 -26.56
CA LYS A 34 6.52 3.20 -25.21
C LYS A 34 6.09 2.12 -24.23
N THR A 35 7.01 1.71 -23.37
CA THR A 35 6.72 0.74 -22.31
C THR A 35 6.25 1.48 -21.06
N ILE A 36 5.14 1.05 -20.46
CA ILE A 36 4.67 1.59 -19.18
C ILE A 36 4.74 0.47 -18.15
N VAL A 37 5.39 0.74 -17.03
CA VAL A 37 5.39 -0.11 -15.83
C VAL A 37 4.72 0.66 -14.71
N ALA A 38 3.72 0.02 -14.12
CA ALA A 38 2.85 0.59 -13.09
C ALA A 38 3.14 0.03 -11.70
N MET A 39 2.50 0.60 -10.68
CA MET A 39 2.56 0.14 -9.31
C MET A 39 1.14 0.02 -8.73
N ASP A 40 0.94 -0.93 -7.82
CA ASP A 40 -0.36 -1.27 -7.22
C ASP A 40 -1.38 -1.89 -8.19
N THR A 41 -2.55 -2.23 -7.66
CA THR A 41 -3.64 -2.91 -8.38
C THR A 41 -4.93 -2.09 -8.41
N ASP A 42 -4.81 -0.80 -8.76
CA ASP A 42 -5.98 0.03 -9.07
C ASP A 42 -6.74 -0.57 -10.26
N SER A 43 -8.07 -0.52 -10.19
CA SER A 43 -8.96 -1.00 -11.25
C SER A 43 -8.61 -0.39 -12.61
N GLY A 44 -8.32 0.92 -12.67
CA GLY A 44 -7.93 1.59 -13.90
C GLY A 44 -6.62 1.05 -14.47
N THR A 45 -5.63 0.79 -13.62
CA THR A 45 -4.34 0.22 -14.03
C THR A 45 -4.52 -1.18 -14.62
N LEU A 46 -5.31 -2.05 -13.96
CA LEU A 46 -5.57 -3.41 -14.46
C LEU A 46 -6.31 -3.40 -15.82
N GLU A 47 -7.29 -2.52 -16.01
CA GLU A 47 -7.95 -2.36 -17.30
C GLU A 47 -6.99 -1.96 -18.43
N TRP A 48 -6.02 -1.08 -18.13
CA TRP A 48 -5.02 -0.66 -19.11
C TRP A 48 -3.99 -1.75 -19.43
N ILE A 49 -3.74 -2.67 -18.48
CA ILE A 49 -2.97 -3.90 -18.71
C ILE A 49 -3.73 -4.85 -19.63
N GLU A 50 -5.04 -5.05 -19.40
CA GLU A 50 -5.89 -5.87 -20.28
C GLU A 50 -5.92 -5.33 -21.71
N LYS A 51 -6.06 -4.00 -21.86
CA LYS A 51 -5.97 -3.29 -23.15
C LYS A 51 -4.58 -3.39 -23.80
N GLY A 52 -3.55 -3.80 -23.06
CA GLY A 52 -2.18 -3.97 -23.53
C GLY A 52 -1.39 -2.67 -23.70
N VAL A 53 -1.84 -1.58 -23.06
CA VAL A 53 -1.14 -0.28 -23.06
C VAL A 53 -0.09 -0.25 -21.96
N ILE A 54 -0.43 -0.79 -20.78
CA ILE A 54 0.52 -1.00 -19.69
C ILE A 54 1.09 -2.41 -19.80
N ALA A 55 2.41 -2.55 -19.68
CA ALA A 55 3.08 -3.84 -19.85
C ALA A 55 2.91 -4.74 -18.62
N ALA A 56 3.11 -4.17 -17.43
CA ALA A 56 2.95 -4.85 -16.15
C ALA A 56 2.78 -3.85 -15.01
N THR A 57 2.24 -4.31 -13.88
CA THR A 57 2.24 -3.60 -12.60
C THR A 57 2.88 -4.45 -11.49
N VAL A 58 3.47 -3.79 -10.50
CA VAL A 58 3.95 -4.44 -9.28
C VAL A 58 2.89 -4.30 -8.19
N ALA A 59 2.25 -5.41 -7.85
CA ALA A 59 1.23 -5.49 -6.81
C ALA A 59 1.86 -5.68 -5.42
N GLN A 60 1.57 -4.75 -4.52
CA GLN A 60 1.92 -4.86 -3.10
C GLN A 60 0.87 -5.67 -2.31
N LYS A 61 1.22 -6.08 -1.08
CA LYS A 61 0.31 -6.77 -0.15
C LYS A 61 -0.10 -5.85 1.01
N PRO A 62 -0.98 -4.85 0.79
CA PRO A 62 -1.32 -3.85 1.80
C PRO A 62 -1.94 -4.45 3.07
N PHE A 63 -2.68 -5.56 2.96
CA PHE A 63 -3.20 -6.27 4.13
C PHE A 63 -2.07 -6.83 5.01
N THR A 64 -1.08 -7.51 4.39
CA THR A 64 0.08 -8.05 5.12
C THR A 64 0.92 -6.94 5.73
N MET A 65 1.12 -5.84 5.01
CA MET A 65 1.82 -4.65 5.53
C MET A 65 1.11 -4.09 6.77
N GLY A 66 -0.20 -3.85 6.69
CA GLY A 66 -0.98 -3.35 7.82
C GLY A 66 -1.00 -4.31 9.01
N PHE A 67 -1.19 -5.61 8.74
CA PHE A 67 -1.24 -6.64 9.78
C PHE A 67 0.09 -6.78 10.52
N ILE A 68 1.21 -6.85 9.80
CA ILE A 68 2.53 -6.93 10.43
C ILE A 68 2.85 -5.62 11.17
N GLY A 69 2.54 -4.47 10.58
CA GLY A 69 2.73 -3.17 11.23
C GLY A 69 1.98 -3.06 12.56
N LEU A 70 0.72 -3.53 12.61
CA LEU A 70 -0.06 -3.54 13.85
C LEU A 70 0.52 -4.50 14.89
N LYS A 71 0.98 -5.69 14.48
CA LYS A 71 1.67 -6.62 15.39
C LYS A 71 2.93 -6.02 15.99
N LEU A 72 3.75 -5.33 15.18
CA LEU A 72 4.95 -4.67 15.68
C LEU A 72 4.63 -3.51 16.63
N LEU A 73 3.53 -2.79 16.39
CA LEU A 73 3.05 -1.75 17.30
C LEU A 73 2.57 -2.33 18.64
N ASP A 74 1.85 -3.45 18.59
CA ASP A 74 1.40 -4.17 19.79
C ASP A 74 2.60 -4.68 20.61
N GLU A 75 3.61 -5.22 19.94
CA GLU A 75 4.87 -5.66 20.56
C GLU A 75 5.57 -4.48 21.27
N LEU A 76 5.67 -3.32 20.63
CA LEU A 76 6.24 -2.11 21.25
C LEU A 76 5.45 -1.65 22.47
N ARG A 77 4.14 -1.88 22.50
CA ARG A 77 3.26 -1.48 23.61
C ARG A 77 3.41 -2.40 24.83
N HIS A 78 3.59 -3.69 24.61
CA HIS A 78 3.73 -4.70 25.67
C HIS A 78 5.19 -4.90 26.11
N HIS A 79 6.15 -4.69 25.20
CA HIS A 79 7.58 -4.82 25.43
C HIS A 79 8.33 -3.53 25.05
N PRO A 80 8.07 -2.42 25.77
CA PRO A 80 8.63 -1.13 25.44
C PRO A 80 10.17 -1.16 25.54
N PRO A 81 10.87 -0.60 24.54
CA PRO A 81 12.33 -0.52 24.57
C PRO A 81 12.79 0.35 25.75
N SER A 82 13.89 -0.04 26.37
CA SER A 82 14.47 0.69 27.51
C SER A 82 14.90 2.12 27.16
N ARG A 83 15.22 2.40 25.88
CA ARG A 83 15.61 3.71 25.36
C ARG A 83 15.16 3.89 23.91
N LEU A 84 14.33 4.90 23.63
CA LEU A 84 13.92 5.23 22.25
C LEU A 84 15.07 5.78 21.39
N SER A 85 16.13 6.32 22.00
CA SER A 85 17.27 6.93 21.31
C SER A 85 18.39 5.94 20.94
N ALA A 86 18.25 4.66 21.29
CA ALA A 86 19.26 3.65 20.96
C ALA A 86 19.23 3.29 19.46
N ASN A 87 20.38 2.86 18.92
CA ASN A 87 20.48 2.38 17.55
C ASN A 87 19.99 0.93 17.43
N TRP A 88 18.67 0.73 17.54
CA TRP A 88 17.99 -0.57 17.39
C TRP A 88 18.26 -1.26 16.07
N ALA A 89 18.69 -0.49 15.09
CA ALA A 89 18.95 -0.97 13.75
C ALA A 89 20.17 -1.92 13.74
N GLU A 90 21.15 -1.74 14.63
CA GLU A 90 22.37 -2.56 14.71
C GLU A 90 22.37 -3.53 15.90
N ASP A 91 21.30 -3.53 16.71
CA ASP A 91 21.18 -4.41 17.87
C ASP A 91 20.66 -5.79 17.44
N PRO A 92 21.45 -6.87 17.59
CA PRO A 92 21.01 -8.23 17.28
C PRO A 92 19.89 -8.73 18.20
N PHE A 93 19.64 -8.04 19.32
CA PHE A 93 18.56 -8.33 20.27
C PHE A 93 17.39 -7.34 20.18
N SER A 94 17.31 -6.54 19.10
CA SER A 94 16.18 -5.65 18.87
C SER A 94 14.85 -6.40 18.80
N HIS A 95 13.86 -5.99 19.58
CA HIS A 95 12.51 -6.56 19.55
C HIS A 95 11.76 -6.26 18.24
N ILE A 96 12.17 -5.21 17.52
CA ILE A 96 11.59 -4.85 16.24
C ILE A 96 12.60 -5.06 15.10
N PRO A 97 12.20 -5.70 14.00
CA PRO A 97 13.08 -5.89 12.86
C PRO A 97 13.35 -4.55 12.16
N ARG A 98 14.58 -4.34 11.69
CA ARG A 98 14.97 -3.17 10.87
C ARG A 98 14.24 -3.17 9.51
N PHE A 99 13.93 -4.34 8.97
CA PHE A 99 13.35 -4.52 7.65
C PHE A 99 12.31 -5.63 7.67
N VAL A 100 11.19 -5.39 7.01
CA VAL A 100 10.12 -6.36 6.81
C VAL A 100 9.83 -6.41 5.32
N ASP A 101 10.09 -7.55 4.70
CA ASP A 101 9.65 -7.83 3.34
C ASP A 101 8.27 -8.50 3.39
N THR A 102 7.25 -7.80 2.90
CA THR A 102 5.90 -8.38 2.78
C THR A 102 5.69 -9.14 1.47
N GLY A 103 6.67 -9.08 0.57
CA GLY A 103 6.62 -9.60 -0.78
C GLY A 103 5.80 -8.72 -1.72
N VAL A 104 6.07 -8.91 -3.00
CA VAL A 104 5.37 -8.28 -4.13
C VAL A 104 5.04 -9.34 -5.17
N THR A 105 4.04 -9.08 -5.99
CA THR A 105 3.68 -9.92 -7.14
C THR A 105 3.69 -9.08 -8.40
N VAL A 106 4.31 -9.57 -9.48
CA VAL A 106 4.23 -8.91 -10.78
C VAL A 106 2.95 -9.37 -11.48
N VAL A 107 2.17 -8.41 -11.96
CA VAL A 107 0.91 -8.64 -12.67
C VAL A 107 1.06 -8.13 -14.09
N ASP A 108 0.87 -9.02 -15.04
CA ASP A 108 0.89 -8.73 -16.47
C ASP A 108 -0.42 -9.20 -17.13
N LYS A 109 -0.51 -9.07 -18.46
CA LYS A 109 -1.71 -9.47 -19.21
C LYS A 109 -2.09 -10.95 -19.04
N SER A 110 -1.15 -11.84 -18.70
CA SER A 110 -1.44 -13.25 -18.47
C SER A 110 -2.01 -13.52 -17.08
N THR A 111 -1.65 -12.70 -16.09
CA THR A 111 -1.98 -12.91 -14.67
C THR A 111 -3.05 -11.93 -14.15
N VAL A 112 -3.38 -10.88 -14.91
CA VAL A 112 -4.34 -9.83 -14.51
C VAL A 112 -5.70 -10.38 -14.07
N ALA A 113 -6.19 -11.44 -14.72
CA ALA A 113 -7.47 -12.08 -14.38
C ALA A 113 -7.48 -12.76 -13.00
N LEU A 114 -6.32 -13.08 -12.43
CA LEU A 114 -6.17 -13.71 -11.13
C LEU A 114 -5.94 -12.69 -10.00
N THR A 115 -5.82 -11.41 -10.35
CA THR A 115 -5.38 -10.36 -9.42
C THR A 115 -6.60 -9.70 -8.76
N PRO A 116 -6.70 -9.72 -7.42
CA PRO A 116 -7.74 -8.98 -6.73
C PRO A 116 -7.46 -7.48 -6.77
N VAL A 117 -8.50 -6.70 -7.05
CA VAL A 117 -8.46 -5.22 -7.00
C VAL A 117 -8.32 -4.78 -5.54
N VAL A 118 -7.36 -3.90 -5.26
CA VAL A 118 -7.18 -3.30 -3.92
C VAL A 118 -8.45 -2.54 -3.53
N GLY A 119 -9.06 -2.92 -2.39
CA GLY A 119 -10.28 -2.31 -1.86
C GLY A 119 -11.49 -3.24 -1.84
N ILE A 120 -11.44 -4.38 -2.53
CA ILE A 120 -12.40 -5.45 -2.34
C ILE A 120 -11.83 -6.37 -1.27
N ALA A 121 -12.49 -6.44 -0.10
CA ALA A 121 -12.11 -7.40 0.92
C ALA A 121 -12.02 -8.80 0.29
N PRO A 122 -10.99 -9.61 0.60
CA PRO A 122 -10.92 -10.96 0.08
C PRO A 122 -12.22 -11.66 0.47
N GLN A 123 -13.01 -12.06 -0.53
CA GLN A 123 -14.02 -13.08 -0.29
C GLN A 123 -13.24 -14.28 0.23
N ALA A 124 -13.61 -14.73 1.43
CA ALA A 124 -12.94 -15.83 2.11
C ALA A 124 -12.69 -16.95 1.10
N LEU A 125 -11.42 -17.34 0.97
CA LEU A 125 -11.03 -18.54 0.26
C LEU A 125 -11.82 -19.69 0.90
N ASP A 126 -12.82 -20.21 0.19
CA ASP A 126 -13.73 -21.24 0.65
C ASP A 126 -12.96 -22.56 0.80
N VAL A 127 -12.26 -22.70 1.94
CA VAL A 127 -11.73 -23.97 2.40
C VAL A 127 -12.95 -24.78 2.84
N GLY A 128 -13.46 -25.57 1.91
CA GLY A 128 -14.57 -26.47 2.15
C GLY A 128 -14.29 -27.40 3.33
N THR A 129 -14.92 -27.11 4.46
CA THR A 129 -15.27 -28.11 5.47
C THR A 129 -16.60 -27.72 6.08
N SER A 130 -17.56 -28.63 5.92
CA SER A 130 -18.92 -28.60 6.44
C SER A 130 -18.98 -28.42 7.97
N ASN A 131 -19.44 -27.27 8.45
CA ASN A 131 -20.34 -27.12 9.62
C ASN A 131 -20.78 -25.65 9.80
N PRO A 132 -22.04 -25.25 9.51
CA PRO A 132 -22.49 -23.87 9.67
C PRO A 132 -23.18 -23.68 11.03
N ALA A 133 -22.41 -23.42 12.08
CA ALA A 133 -22.95 -22.87 13.32
C ALA A 133 -21.87 -22.10 14.08
N SER A 134 -22.15 -20.83 14.37
CA SER A 134 -21.40 -19.90 15.23
C SER A 134 -20.11 -19.28 14.67
N ALA A 135 -20.26 -18.25 13.84
CA ALA A 135 -19.45 -17.03 13.89
C ALA A 135 -20.08 -15.95 13.00
N THR A 136 -21.19 -15.39 13.46
CA THR A 136 -21.71 -14.12 12.93
C THR A 136 -20.71 -13.02 13.29
N PHE A 137 -19.91 -12.61 12.33
CA PHE A 137 -19.11 -11.39 12.44
C PHE A 137 -20.06 -10.20 12.30
N GLU A 138 -20.55 -9.71 13.43
CA GLU A 138 -21.37 -8.51 13.50
C GLU A 138 -20.51 -7.29 13.13
N ARG A 139 -20.96 -6.53 12.13
CA ARG A 139 -20.35 -5.25 11.76
C ARG A 139 -20.46 -4.29 12.95
N VAL A 140 -19.36 -4.05 13.65
CA VAL A 140 -19.26 -2.90 14.55
C VAL A 140 -19.25 -1.63 13.70
N PRO A 141 -20.23 -0.73 13.80
CA PRO A 141 -20.21 0.52 13.05
C PRO A 141 -19.13 1.44 13.63
N LEU A 142 -18.25 1.96 12.77
CA LEU A 142 -17.38 3.10 13.08
C LEU A 142 -18.22 4.39 13.21
N ARG A 143 -19.05 4.46 14.25
CA ARG A 143 -19.60 5.72 14.76
C ARG A 143 -19.11 5.85 16.19
N ASN A 144 -18.49 7.00 16.49
CA ASN A 144 -18.11 7.49 17.83
C ASN A 144 -16.61 7.43 18.21
N ALA A 145 -15.71 7.79 17.28
CA ALA A 145 -14.32 8.15 17.62
C ALA A 145 -14.12 9.66 17.92
N TRP A 146 -15.20 10.38 18.21
CA TRP A 146 -15.21 11.83 18.46
C TRP A 146 -15.88 12.10 19.80
N ASN A 147 -15.18 12.77 20.72
CA ASN A 147 -15.79 13.34 21.91
C ASN A 147 -16.34 14.73 21.56
N GLU A 148 -17.64 14.91 21.74
CA GLU A 148 -18.32 16.20 21.54
C GLU A 148 -18.42 16.94 22.86
N GLU A 149 -17.50 17.87 23.12
CA GLU A 149 -17.67 18.88 24.15
C GLU A 149 -17.87 20.25 23.49
N GLY A 150 -19.05 20.86 23.72
CA GLY A 150 -19.28 22.27 23.43
C GLY A 150 -19.29 22.69 21.95
N GLY A 151 -19.55 21.77 21.01
CA GLY A 151 -19.91 22.12 19.63
C GLY A 151 -18.78 22.60 18.71
N ARG A 152 -17.50 22.35 19.03
CA ARG A 152 -16.40 22.50 18.07
C ARG A 152 -15.52 21.26 18.03
N LYS A 153 -15.36 20.68 16.83
CA LYS A 153 -14.43 19.58 16.58
C LYS A 153 -13.00 20.07 16.79
N ARG A 154 -12.26 19.44 17.69
CA ARG A 154 -10.89 19.82 18.01
C ARG A 154 -9.99 18.59 18.11
N TRP A 155 -8.83 18.69 17.48
CA TRP A 155 -7.72 17.75 17.59
C TRP A 155 -7.00 17.94 18.94
N PRO A 156 -6.51 16.88 19.62
CA PRO A 156 -5.75 17.00 20.87
C PRO A 156 -4.51 17.90 20.70
N ARG A 157 -4.03 18.56 21.78
CA ARG A 157 -2.90 19.53 21.73
C ARG A 157 -1.73 19.09 22.61
N ASP A 158 -0.54 19.46 22.17
CA ASP A 158 0.73 18.86 22.55
C ASP A 158 1.22 19.17 23.99
N GLY A 159 0.91 18.28 24.94
CA GLY A 159 1.89 17.41 25.63
C GLY A 159 1.77 15.94 25.21
N GLU A 160 0.94 15.74 24.19
CA GLU A 160 0.70 14.58 23.34
C GLU A 160 1.36 14.92 22.00
N VAL A 161 2.39 14.19 21.58
CA VAL A 161 3.26 14.44 20.39
C VAL A 161 4.45 15.40 20.64
N SER A 162 5.61 14.79 20.90
CA SER A 162 6.95 15.36 20.68
C SER A 162 7.89 14.17 20.43
N GLY A 163 8.81 14.10 19.45
CA GLY A 163 9.18 14.94 18.33
C GLY A 163 10.31 14.22 17.55
N ASN A 164 10.48 14.60 16.28
CA ASN A 164 11.67 14.45 15.44
C ASN A 164 12.27 13.03 15.22
N ALA A 165 11.83 12.33 14.17
CA ALA A 165 12.59 11.24 13.56
C ALA A 165 12.84 11.55 12.07
N ARG A 166 14.05 12.04 11.81
CA ARG A 166 14.63 12.11 10.47
C ARG A 166 14.75 10.70 9.90
N GLY A 167 14.08 10.46 8.79
CA GLY A 167 14.52 9.58 7.70
C GLY A 167 14.78 8.12 8.06
N HIS A 168 13.74 7.39 8.48
CA HIS A 168 13.70 5.96 8.22
C HIS A 168 13.25 5.77 6.78
N ARG A 169 14.16 5.25 5.94
CA ARG A 169 13.83 4.80 4.60
C ARG A 169 12.92 3.58 4.73
N PHE A 170 11.62 3.84 4.70
CA PHE A 170 10.68 2.88 4.16
C PHE A 170 11.03 2.73 2.68
N CYS A 171 11.47 1.54 2.30
CA CYS A 171 11.41 1.16 0.90
C CYS A 171 9.92 0.93 0.62
N TRP A 172 9.34 1.84 -0.17
CA TRP A 172 8.14 1.55 -0.95
C TRP A 172 8.53 0.68 -2.13
#